data_AF-A0A1F4G3F2-F1
#
_entry.id   AF-A0A1F4G3F2-F1
#
_cell.length_a   1.000
_cell.length_b   1.000
_cell.length_c   1.000
_cell.angle_alpha   90.00
_cell.angle_beta   90.00
_cell.angle_gamma   90.00
#
_symmetry.space_group_name_H-M   'P 1'
#
loop_
_entity.id
_entity.type
_entity.pdbx_description
1 polymer ?
#
loop_
_entity_poly.entity_id
_entity_poly.type
_entity_poly.pdbx_seq_one_letter_code
_entity_poly.pdbx_strand_id
1 'polypeptide(L)'
;MCGYASSDRPAFKGGLLALLAAALFGVSTPLVQKLGHGLGPFTTAALLYAGAALVGWLLRRPAEHEARVLRTDLPRLLAVAFFGAVVGPVAMAWGLQRTSGAGASLMLTLEALFTAVLAWRLYGETMDRRVWSAVLLLLAGGLSLVLEQGRGGGSQLLGLIAVMVATAAWGMDNTLSRALAERDPGQVVLAKAILGVMATTCLAWLTGEPWPGVGATAGLLMVGATGYGLSLRFYLLAQREFGAARTGSVFAFAPFIGATLALVLGDRSGGWGLVLGGALMLLGVIVHLAESHEHEHQHEALAHEHAHSHDDGHHDHVHDPMPSGPHSHAHHHDPVRHTHAHAPDVHHGHKH
;
A
#
# COMPACT_ATOMS: atom_id res chain seq x y z
N MET A 1 -26.58 30.56 -17.85
CA MET A 1 -26.45 29.10 -17.69
C MET A 1 -25.14 28.67 -18.32
N CYS A 2 -24.06 28.60 -17.54
CA CYS A 2 -22.84 27.89 -17.92
C CYS A 2 -22.67 26.77 -16.88
N GLY A 3 -22.76 25.52 -17.35
CA GLY A 3 -22.73 24.35 -16.50
C GLY A 3 -21.35 24.14 -15.89
N TYR A 4 -21.30 24.15 -14.56
CA TYR A 4 -20.20 23.62 -13.78
C TYR A 4 -20.29 22.09 -13.87
N ALA A 5 -19.57 21.47 -14.81
CA ALA A 5 -19.58 20.03 -14.99
C ALA A 5 -18.17 19.51 -15.30
N SER A 6 -17.32 19.38 -14.27
CA SER A 6 -16.18 18.43 -14.28
C SER A 6 -15.39 18.30 -12.96
N SER A 7 -15.96 18.55 -11.77
CA SER A 7 -15.21 18.32 -10.51
C SER A 7 -15.07 16.84 -10.11
N ASP A 8 -15.87 15.92 -10.68
CA ASP A 8 -15.94 14.52 -10.21
C ASP A 8 -14.95 13.55 -10.88
N ARG A 9 -14.25 13.98 -11.95
CA ARG A 9 -13.37 13.10 -12.74
C ARG A 9 -12.12 12.62 -11.98
N PRO A 10 -11.40 13.46 -11.21
CA PRO A 10 -10.21 13.04 -10.48
C PRO A 10 -10.54 12.04 -9.35
N ALA A 11 -11.62 12.30 -8.61
CA ALA A 11 -12.05 11.42 -7.52
C ALA A 11 -12.50 10.04 -8.03
N PHE A 12 -13.22 9.99 -9.16
CA PHE A 12 -13.61 8.73 -9.79
C PHE A 12 -12.39 7.93 -10.28
N LYS A 13 -11.46 8.60 -10.96
CA LYS A 13 -10.22 7.99 -11.48
C LYS A 13 -9.34 7.45 -10.35
N GLY A 14 -9.11 8.25 -9.30
CA GLY A 14 -8.39 7.84 -8.10
C GLY A 14 -9.05 6.64 -7.42
N GLY A 15 -10.38 6.67 -7.27
CA GLY A 15 -11.15 5.56 -6.68
C GLY A 15 -11.01 4.26 -7.47
N LEU A 16 -11.11 4.31 -8.79
CA LEU A 16 -10.92 3.14 -9.65
C LEU A 16 -9.50 2.56 -9.54
N LEU A 17 -8.48 3.43 -9.55
CA LEU A 17 -7.09 3.01 -9.37
C LEU A 17 -6.87 2.33 -8.01
N ALA A 18 -7.43 2.89 -6.94
CA ALA A 18 -7.33 2.30 -5.60
C ALA A 18 -8.06 0.95 -5.51
N LEU A 19 -9.23 0.80 -6.14
CA LEU A 19 -9.95 -0.48 -6.21
C LEU A 19 -9.17 -1.53 -7.01
N LEU A 20 -8.56 -1.15 -8.13
CA LEU A 20 -7.72 -2.05 -8.91
C LEU A 20 -6.48 -2.50 -8.13
N ALA A 21 -5.83 -1.56 -7.41
CA ALA A 21 -4.75 -1.89 -6.50
C ALA A 21 -5.22 -2.88 -5.43
N ALA A 22 -6.36 -2.59 -4.78
CA ALA A 22 -6.92 -3.44 -3.73
C ALA A 22 -7.23 -4.85 -4.23
N ALA A 23 -7.82 -4.98 -5.42
CA ALA A 23 -8.11 -6.26 -6.03
C ALA A 23 -6.84 -7.06 -6.33
N LEU A 24 -5.85 -6.44 -6.99
CA LEU A 24 -4.58 -7.09 -7.36
C LEU A 24 -3.78 -7.54 -6.14
N PHE A 25 -3.68 -6.70 -5.11
CA PHE A 25 -3.00 -7.07 -3.87
C PHE A 25 -3.80 -8.10 -3.07
N GLY A 26 -5.12 -7.94 -2.95
CA GLY A 26 -5.99 -8.84 -2.21
C GLY A 26 -5.90 -10.28 -2.71
N VAL A 27 -5.98 -10.49 -4.03
CA VAL A 27 -5.86 -11.84 -4.60
C VAL A 27 -4.49 -12.47 -4.41
N SER A 28 -3.44 -11.67 -4.17
CA SER A 28 -2.07 -12.17 -4.06
C SER A 28 -1.89 -13.10 -2.87
N THR A 29 -2.46 -12.79 -1.70
CA THR A 29 -2.23 -13.51 -0.44
C THR A 29 -2.47 -15.03 -0.55
N PRO A 30 -3.66 -15.52 -0.96
CA PRO A 30 -3.88 -16.96 -1.09
C PRO A 30 -3.06 -17.60 -2.22
N LEU A 31 -2.70 -16.84 -3.27
CA LEU A 31 -1.83 -17.34 -4.33
C LEU A 31 -0.39 -17.50 -3.85
N VAL A 32 0.14 -16.55 -3.07
CA VAL A 32 1.44 -16.63 -2.42
C VAL A 32 1.48 -17.84 -1.49
N GLN A 33 0.44 -18.07 -0.69
CA GLN A 33 0.38 -19.23 0.19
C GLN A 33 0.51 -20.54 -0.58
N LYS A 34 -0.25 -20.69 -1.67
CA LYS A 34 -0.25 -21.91 -2.49
C LYS A 34 1.07 -22.12 -3.23
N LEU A 35 1.61 -21.06 -3.84
CA LEU A 35 2.82 -21.13 -4.69
C LEU A 35 4.12 -21.13 -3.89
N GLY A 36 4.12 -20.50 -2.71
CA GLY A 36 5.26 -20.41 -1.79
C GLY A 36 5.44 -21.64 -0.89
N HIS A 37 4.55 -22.63 -1.01
CA HIS A 37 4.59 -23.83 -0.17
C HIS A 37 5.91 -24.59 -0.36
N GLY A 38 6.70 -24.70 0.72
CA GLY A 38 7.98 -25.41 0.73
C GLY A 38 9.19 -24.65 0.17
N LEU A 39 9.05 -23.39 -0.26
CA LEU A 39 10.15 -22.61 -0.84
C LEU A 39 10.98 -21.82 0.18
N GLY A 40 10.46 -21.64 1.39
CA GLY A 40 11.03 -20.74 2.39
C GLY A 40 10.62 -19.28 2.18
N PRO A 41 10.59 -18.48 3.26
CA PRO A 41 10.13 -17.09 3.21
C PRO A 41 11.02 -16.16 2.38
N PHE A 42 12.34 -16.35 2.38
CA PHE A 42 13.25 -15.43 1.68
C PHE A 42 13.17 -15.60 0.16
N THR A 43 13.10 -16.84 -0.32
CA THR A 43 12.94 -17.21 -1.73
C THR A 43 11.58 -16.75 -2.25
N THR A 44 10.52 -16.93 -1.45
CA THR A 44 9.17 -16.44 -1.79
C THR A 44 9.20 -14.91 -1.94
N ALA A 45 9.75 -14.19 -0.96
CA ALA A 45 9.87 -12.74 -1.02
C ALA A 45 10.72 -12.26 -2.21
N ALA A 46 11.85 -12.91 -2.48
CA ALA A 46 12.73 -12.58 -3.59
C ALA A 46 12.02 -12.69 -4.94
N LEU A 47 11.24 -13.75 -5.17
CA LEU A 47 10.50 -13.91 -6.42
C LEU A 47 9.36 -12.92 -6.58
N LEU A 48 8.65 -12.60 -5.50
CA LEU A 48 7.60 -11.57 -5.52
C LEU A 48 8.19 -10.21 -5.91
N TYR A 49 9.30 -9.81 -5.27
CA TYR A 49 9.91 -8.52 -5.59
C TYR A 49 10.69 -8.53 -6.91
N ALA A 50 11.15 -9.69 -7.41
CA ALA A 50 11.70 -9.78 -8.75
C ALA A 50 10.62 -9.51 -9.81
N GLY A 51 9.41 -10.04 -9.61
CA GLY A 51 8.25 -9.71 -10.44
C GLY A 51 7.89 -8.23 -10.35
N ALA A 52 7.85 -7.67 -9.15
CA ALA A 52 7.56 -6.25 -8.94
C ALA A 52 8.61 -5.34 -9.60
N ALA A 53 9.90 -5.70 -9.51
CA ALA A 53 10.99 -4.98 -10.16
C ALA A 53 10.84 -5.00 -11.69
N LEU A 54 10.48 -6.14 -12.29
CA LEU A 54 10.25 -6.23 -13.73
C LEU A 54 9.15 -5.26 -14.18
N VAL A 55 8.02 -5.23 -13.49
CA VAL A 55 6.92 -4.31 -13.81
C VAL A 55 7.30 -2.85 -13.56
N GLY A 56 8.00 -2.55 -12.48
CA GLY A 56 8.54 -1.21 -12.23
C GLY A 56 9.47 -0.74 -13.35
N TRP A 57 10.32 -1.63 -13.85
CA TRP A 57 11.22 -1.35 -14.98
C TRP A 57 10.47 -1.12 -16.30
N LEU A 58 9.44 -1.90 -16.58
CA LEU A 58 8.62 -1.78 -17.79
C LEU A 58 7.75 -0.51 -17.79
N LEU A 59 7.28 -0.08 -16.61
CA LEU A 59 6.30 0.99 -16.47
C LEU A 59 6.87 2.36 -16.05
N ARG A 60 8.19 2.46 -15.83
CA ARG A 60 8.85 3.73 -15.57
C ARG A 60 8.73 4.69 -16.76
N ARG A 61 8.52 5.98 -16.48
CA ARG A 61 8.43 7.01 -17.53
C ARG A 61 9.70 7.86 -17.59
N PRO A 62 9.97 8.51 -18.75
CA PRO A 62 11.06 9.47 -18.87
C PRO A 62 10.78 10.74 -18.05
N ALA A 63 11.83 11.49 -17.72
CA ALA A 63 11.75 12.74 -16.92
C ALA A 63 10.76 13.76 -17.46
N GLU A 64 10.60 13.81 -18.79
CA GLU A 64 9.69 14.74 -19.44
C GLU A 64 8.24 14.57 -18.99
N HIS A 65 7.86 13.35 -18.57
CA HIS A 65 6.49 12.99 -18.19
C HIS A 65 6.33 12.77 -16.69
N GLU A 66 7.36 12.31 -15.99
CA GLU A 66 7.32 12.00 -14.55
C GLU A 66 8.62 12.41 -13.85
N ALA A 67 8.50 12.98 -12.66
CA ALA A 67 9.64 13.44 -11.86
C ALA A 67 10.54 12.26 -11.48
N ARG A 68 11.86 12.42 -11.63
CA ARG A 68 12.79 11.31 -11.36
C ARG A 68 13.00 11.07 -9.86
N VAL A 69 13.29 9.83 -9.52
CA VAL A 69 13.91 9.50 -8.22
C VAL A 69 15.30 10.14 -8.16
N LEU A 70 15.57 10.86 -7.09
CA LEU A 70 16.79 11.62 -6.84
C LEU A 70 17.66 10.91 -5.79
N ARG A 71 18.94 11.25 -5.76
CA ARG A 71 19.88 10.72 -4.76
C ARG A 71 19.51 11.12 -3.33
N THR A 72 18.86 12.27 -3.17
CA THR A 72 18.34 12.76 -1.89
C THR A 72 17.23 11.88 -1.32
N ASP A 73 16.56 11.07 -2.15
CA ASP A 73 15.53 10.13 -1.70
C ASP A 73 16.12 8.83 -1.16
N LEU A 74 17.42 8.58 -1.39
CA LEU A 74 18.05 7.29 -1.09
C LEU A 74 17.85 6.83 0.36
N PRO A 75 18.04 7.68 1.40
CA PRO A 75 17.81 7.24 2.79
C PRO A 75 16.37 6.78 3.03
N ARG A 76 15.39 7.50 2.45
CA ARG A 76 13.98 7.15 2.55
C ARG A 76 13.66 5.88 1.76
N LEU A 77 14.20 5.73 0.55
CA LEU A 77 14.05 4.53 -0.26
C LEU A 77 14.65 3.29 0.41
N LEU A 78 15.78 3.42 1.11
CA LEU A 78 16.37 2.32 1.88
C LEU A 78 15.43 1.89 3.02
N ALA A 79 14.83 2.83 3.75
CA ALA A 79 13.87 2.52 4.80
C ALA A 79 12.58 1.88 4.24
N VAL A 80 12.03 2.45 3.17
CA VAL A 80 10.86 1.94 2.43
C VAL A 80 11.12 0.52 1.89
N ALA A 81 12.30 0.25 1.35
CA ALA A 81 12.69 -1.07 0.89
C ALA A 81 12.88 -2.06 2.03
N PHE A 82 13.53 -1.64 3.12
CA PHE A 82 13.73 -2.49 4.29
C PHE A 82 12.41 -2.96 4.90
N PHE A 83 11.51 -2.03 5.23
CA PHE A 83 10.21 -2.39 5.81
C PHE A 83 9.31 -3.06 4.77
N GLY A 84 9.19 -2.43 3.59
CA GLY A 84 8.20 -2.81 2.61
C GLY A 84 8.56 -4.02 1.76
N ALA A 85 9.85 -4.19 1.41
CA ALA A 85 10.32 -5.21 0.46
C ALA A 85 11.20 -6.30 1.09
N VAL A 86 11.55 -6.18 2.37
CA VAL A 86 12.28 -7.21 3.11
C VAL A 86 11.42 -7.72 4.28
N VAL A 87 11.20 -6.90 5.30
CA VAL A 87 10.50 -7.33 6.53
C VAL A 87 9.07 -7.77 6.23
N GLY A 88 8.30 -6.93 5.54
CA GLY A 88 6.91 -7.22 5.14
C GLY A 88 6.72 -8.58 4.45
N PRO A 89 7.26 -8.77 3.23
CA PRO A 89 7.05 -10.00 2.47
C PRO A 89 7.68 -11.24 3.10
N VAL A 90 8.82 -11.13 3.79
CA VAL A 90 9.43 -12.27 4.50
C VAL A 90 8.54 -12.72 5.66
N ALA A 91 8.07 -11.78 6.49
CA ALA A 91 7.20 -12.08 7.61
C ALA A 91 5.86 -12.65 7.12
N MET A 92 5.30 -12.09 6.04
CA MET A 92 4.10 -12.60 5.38
C MET A 92 4.29 -14.03 4.86
N ALA A 93 5.34 -14.29 4.08
CA ALA A 93 5.60 -15.61 3.51
C ALA A 93 5.84 -16.66 4.61
N TRP A 94 6.55 -16.31 5.68
CA TRP A 94 6.76 -17.19 6.82
C TRP A 94 5.45 -17.46 7.58
N GLY A 95 4.61 -16.44 7.73
CA GLY A 95 3.30 -16.53 8.36
C GLY A 95 2.35 -17.44 7.58
N LEU A 96 2.28 -17.27 6.26
CA LEU A 96 1.42 -18.07 5.37
C LEU A 96 1.76 -19.57 5.35
N GLN A 97 2.98 -19.95 5.71
CA GLN A 97 3.36 -21.35 5.89
C GLN A 97 2.81 -21.98 7.18
N ARG A 98 2.25 -21.16 8.08
CA ARG A 98 1.90 -21.56 9.46
C ARG A 98 0.46 -21.25 9.86
N THR A 99 -0.18 -20.29 9.19
CA THR A 99 -1.60 -19.95 9.41
C THR A 99 -2.42 -20.14 8.13
N SER A 100 -3.75 -20.08 8.25
CA SER A 100 -4.71 -20.08 7.14
C SER A 100 -4.57 -18.84 6.25
N GLY A 101 -4.84 -18.97 4.95
CA GLY A 101 -4.85 -17.85 4.02
C GLY A 101 -5.95 -16.84 4.31
N ALA A 102 -7.12 -17.29 4.78
CA ALA A 102 -8.22 -16.41 5.15
C ALA A 102 -7.88 -15.56 6.39
N GLY A 103 -7.38 -16.19 7.46
CA GLY A 103 -6.93 -15.49 8.66
C GLY A 103 -5.76 -14.53 8.40
N ALA A 104 -4.76 -14.94 7.61
CA ALA A 104 -3.67 -14.07 7.20
C ALA A 104 -4.17 -12.87 6.39
N SER A 105 -5.07 -13.10 5.42
CA SER A 105 -5.65 -12.02 4.61
C SER A 105 -6.38 -11.01 5.50
N LEU A 106 -7.25 -11.44 6.40
CA LEU A 106 -7.96 -10.52 7.31
C LEU A 106 -7.01 -9.78 8.25
N MET A 107 -5.96 -10.44 8.76
CA MET A 107 -4.93 -9.77 9.56
C MET A 107 -4.28 -8.60 8.83
N LEU A 108 -4.21 -8.63 7.49
CA LEU A 108 -3.71 -7.51 6.69
C LEU A 108 -4.49 -6.20 6.90
N THR A 109 -5.74 -6.25 7.35
CA THR A 109 -6.50 -5.02 7.68
C THR A 109 -5.88 -4.22 8.83
N LEU A 110 -5.05 -4.84 9.69
CA LEU A 110 -4.34 -4.13 10.75
C LEU A 110 -3.29 -3.14 10.21
N GLU A 111 -2.94 -3.22 8.93
CA GLU A 111 -2.10 -2.20 8.29
C GLU A 111 -2.72 -0.81 8.41
N ALA A 112 -4.04 -0.67 8.22
CA ALA A 112 -4.75 0.60 8.38
C ALA A 112 -4.59 1.15 9.80
N LEU A 113 -4.67 0.27 10.80
CA LEU A 113 -4.41 0.64 12.19
C LEU A 113 -2.98 1.13 12.39
N PHE A 114 -1.98 0.38 11.94
CA PHE A 114 -0.58 0.77 12.13
C PHE A 114 -0.27 2.07 11.41
N THR A 115 -0.82 2.26 10.22
CA THR A 115 -0.70 3.48 9.44
C THR A 115 -1.29 4.67 10.18
N ALA A 116 -2.50 4.56 10.73
CA ALA A 116 -3.13 5.64 11.51
C ALA A 116 -2.32 6.00 12.77
N VAL A 117 -1.84 5.00 13.52
CA VAL A 117 -1.04 5.22 14.73
C VAL A 117 0.32 5.86 14.40
N LEU A 118 0.96 5.43 13.32
CA LEU A 118 2.22 6.01 12.84
C LEU A 118 2.02 7.44 12.34
N ALA A 119 0.92 7.72 11.64
CA ALA A 119 0.56 9.05 11.19
C ALA A 119 0.40 10.02 12.37
N TRP A 120 -0.37 9.62 13.39
CA TRP A 120 -0.50 10.37 14.65
C TRP A 120 0.85 10.61 15.34
N ARG A 121 1.69 9.58 15.42
CA ARG A 121 2.95 9.65 16.18
C ARG A 121 4.07 10.41 15.48
N LEU A 122 4.23 10.22 14.17
CA LEU A 122 5.34 10.74 13.38
C LEU A 122 5.03 12.10 12.74
N TYR A 123 3.76 12.35 12.39
CA TYR A 123 3.34 13.56 11.70
C TYR A 123 2.42 14.45 12.55
N GLY A 124 2.03 14.01 13.74
CA GLY A 124 1.20 14.81 14.65
C GLY A 124 -0.24 14.96 14.18
N GLU A 125 -0.70 14.12 13.25
CA GLU A 125 -2.08 14.13 12.74
C GLU A 125 -3.05 13.83 13.89
N THR A 126 -4.16 14.55 14.00
CA THR A 126 -5.12 14.34 15.09
C THR A 126 -5.97 13.08 14.87
N MET A 127 -6.06 12.22 15.89
CA MET A 127 -7.02 11.11 15.90
C MET A 127 -8.31 11.53 16.60
N ASP A 128 -9.38 11.68 15.85
CA ASP A 128 -10.70 11.95 16.42
C ASP A 128 -11.34 10.68 17.03
N ARG A 129 -12.56 10.82 17.57
CA ARG A 129 -13.29 9.69 18.17
C ARG A 129 -13.64 8.59 17.17
N ARG A 130 -13.88 8.93 15.90
CA ARG A 130 -14.19 7.98 14.83
C ARG A 130 -12.94 7.19 14.43
N VAL A 131 -11.78 7.82 14.26
CA VAL A 131 -10.51 7.09 14.01
C VAL A 131 -10.22 6.13 15.15
N TRP A 132 -10.35 6.58 16.41
CA TRP A 132 -10.14 5.72 17.57
C TRP A 132 -11.11 4.54 17.58
N SER A 133 -12.39 4.75 17.25
CA SER A 133 -13.36 3.66 17.17
C SER A 133 -13.02 2.65 16.06
N ALA A 134 -12.55 3.11 14.89
CA ALA A 134 -12.09 2.24 13.82
C ALA A 134 -10.87 1.42 14.24
N VAL A 135 -9.87 2.05 14.87
CA VAL A 135 -8.68 1.37 15.41
C VAL A 135 -9.06 0.29 16.43
N LEU A 136 -9.98 0.60 17.35
CA LEU A 136 -10.44 -0.37 18.36
C LEU A 136 -11.19 -1.55 17.73
N LEU A 137 -12.00 -1.32 16.69
CA LEU A 137 -12.70 -2.37 15.94
C LEU A 137 -11.72 -3.28 15.20
N LEU A 138 -10.72 -2.70 14.54
CA LEU A 138 -9.64 -3.45 13.87
C LEU A 138 -8.86 -4.31 14.88
N LEU A 139 -8.48 -3.76 16.03
CA LEU A 139 -7.82 -4.50 17.11
C LEU A 139 -8.67 -5.64 17.64
N ALA A 140 -9.95 -5.38 17.93
CA ALA A 140 -10.86 -6.38 18.44
C ALA A 140 -11.04 -7.53 17.44
N GLY A 141 -11.13 -7.22 16.15
CA GLY A 141 -11.19 -8.22 15.10
C GLY A 141 -9.90 -9.05 15.00
N GLY A 142 -8.73 -8.42 15.04
CA GLY A 142 -7.44 -9.12 15.07
C GLY A 142 -7.29 -10.03 16.30
N LEU A 143 -7.71 -9.56 17.47
CA LEU A 143 -7.72 -10.35 18.70
C LEU A 143 -8.66 -11.55 18.58
N SER A 144 -9.84 -11.39 17.96
CA SER A 144 -10.76 -12.51 17.68
C SER A 144 -10.09 -13.61 16.85
N LEU A 145 -9.37 -13.23 15.79
CA LEU A 145 -8.63 -14.17 14.94
C LEU A 145 -7.52 -14.89 15.72
N VAL A 146 -6.76 -14.15 16.52
CA VAL A 146 -5.68 -14.68 17.38
C VAL A 146 -6.22 -15.68 18.40
N LEU A 147 -7.34 -15.37 19.06
CA LEU A 147 -7.95 -16.23 20.08
C LEU A 147 -8.53 -17.52 19.48
N GLU A 148 -9.08 -17.47 18.27
CA GLU A 148 -9.57 -18.68 17.59
C GLU A 148 -8.41 -19.58 17.16
N GLN A 149 -7.38 -19.03 16.51
CA GLN A 149 -6.25 -19.84 16.05
C GLN A 149 -5.32 -20.29 17.17
N GLY A 150 -5.27 -19.55 18.28
CA GLY A 150 -4.57 -19.99 19.49
C GLY A 150 -5.12 -21.31 20.05
N ARG A 151 -6.38 -21.65 19.74
CA ARG A 151 -6.97 -22.96 20.09
C ARG A 151 -6.52 -24.08 19.15
N GLY A 152 -6.07 -23.75 17.93
CA GLY A 152 -5.61 -24.69 16.90
C GLY A 152 -4.13 -25.09 17.02
N GLY A 153 -3.36 -24.48 17.92
CA GLY A 153 -1.96 -24.82 18.23
C GLY A 153 -0.99 -23.65 18.08
N GLY A 154 0.20 -23.78 18.68
CA GLY A 154 1.19 -22.69 18.76
C GLY A 154 1.77 -22.23 17.42
N SER A 155 1.81 -23.10 16.40
CA SER A 155 2.32 -22.74 15.07
C SER A 155 1.44 -21.72 14.35
N GLN A 156 0.11 -21.87 14.44
CA GLN A 156 -0.85 -20.95 13.81
C GLN A 156 -0.79 -19.56 14.44
N LEU A 157 -0.69 -19.49 15.77
CA LEU A 157 -0.51 -18.24 16.50
C LEU A 157 0.75 -17.50 16.05
N LEU A 158 1.88 -18.21 15.96
CA LEU A 158 3.11 -17.62 15.44
C LEU A 158 2.94 -17.11 14.00
N GLY A 159 2.20 -17.85 13.17
CA GLY A 159 1.86 -17.43 11.82
C GLY A 159 1.13 -16.08 11.79
N LEU A 160 0.08 -15.91 12.60
CA LEU A 160 -0.66 -14.65 12.69
C LEU A 160 0.20 -13.50 13.25
N ILE A 161 1.07 -13.77 14.24
CA ILE A 161 2.01 -12.78 14.76
C ILE A 161 2.97 -12.32 13.66
N ALA A 162 3.49 -13.23 12.85
CA ALA A 162 4.35 -12.88 11.72
C ALA A 162 3.60 -12.05 10.66
N VAL A 163 2.33 -12.37 10.39
CA VAL A 163 1.49 -11.53 9.52
C VAL A 163 1.25 -10.14 10.14
N MET A 164 1.06 -10.05 11.47
CA MET A 164 0.98 -8.76 12.17
C MET A 164 2.26 -7.94 12.00
N VAL A 165 3.43 -8.57 12.11
CA VAL A 165 4.72 -7.92 11.81
C VAL A 165 4.77 -7.44 10.37
N ALA A 166 4.28 -8.23 9.42
CA ALA A 166 4.18 -7.81 8.02
C ALA A 166 3.31 -6.55 7.87
N THR A 167 2.15 -6.50 8.53
CA THR A 167 1.26 -5.33 8.49
C THR A 167 1.84 -4.09 9.14
N ALA A 168 2.59 -4.24 10.24
CA ALA A 168 3.27 -3.11 10.86
C ALA A 168 4.39 -2.58 9.95
N ALA A 169 5.13 -3.48 9.31
CA ALA A 169 6.17 -3.12 8.35
C ALA A 169 5.56 -2.41 7.11
N TRP A 170 4.45 -2.91 6.56
CA TRP A 170 3.77 -2.23 5.46
C TRP A 170 3.11 -0.92 5.86
N GLY A 171 2.60 -0.80 7.10
CA GLY A 171 2.12 0.48 7.63
C GLY A 171 3.26 1.53 7.69
N MET A 172 4.45 1.13 8.14
CA MET A 172 5.63 2.00 8.14
C MET A 172 6.09 2.37 6.73
N ASP A 173 6.15 1.39 5.83
CA ASP A 173 6.47 1.57 4.42
C ASP A 173 5.52 2.56 3.73
N ASN A 174 4.20 2.38 3.88
CA ASN A 174 3.20 3.26 3.30
C ASN A 174 3.30 4.68 3.87
N THR A 175 3.56 4.80 5.17
CA THR A 175 3.77 6.07 5.87
C THR A 175 5.00 6.82 5.33
N LEU A 176 6.13 6.12 5.14
CA LEU A 176 7.37 6.70 4.61
C LEU A 176 7.29 6.98 3.10
N SER A 177 6.56 6.15 2.35
CA SER A 177 6.43 6.25 0.89
C SER A 177 5.58 7.45 0.43
N ARG A 178 4.80 8.08 1.33
CA ARG A 178 3.98 9.26 1.01
C ARG A 178 4.80 10.35 0.32
N ALA A 179 5.98 10.65 0.85
CA ALA A 179 6.86 11.68 0.31
C ALA A 179 7.63 11.26 -0.97
N LEU A 180 7.34 10.08 -1.52
CA LEU A 180 7.82 9.61 -2.81
C LEU A 180 6.72 9.62 -3.88
N ALA A 181 5.47 9.95 -3.53
CA ALA A 181 4.33 9.91 -4.44
C ALA A 181 4.41 10.93 -5.60
N GLU A 182 5.20 12.00 -5.44
CA GLU A 182 5.49 12.99 -6.48
C GLU A 182 6.44 12.46 -7.57
N ARG A 183 7.19 11.40 -7.27
CA ARG A 183 8.17 10.81 -8.20
C ARG A 183 7.52 9.74 -9.06
N ASP A 184 8.18 9.41 -10.18
CA ASP A 184 7.75 8.37 -11.11
C ASP A 184 7.42 7.07 -10.35
N PRO A 185 6.13 6.65 -10.32
CA PRO A 185 5.73 5.47 -9.57
C PRO A 185 6.45 4.19 -10.02
N GLY A 186 6.82 4.10 -11.31
CA GLY A 186 7.58 2.98 -11.86
C GLY A 186 9.00 2.89 -11.26
N GLN A 187 9.70 4.02 -11.17
CA GLN A 187 11.03 4.12 -10.55
C GLN A 187 10.99 3.83 -9.05
N VAL A 188 9.97 4.32 -8.32
CA VAL A 188 9.81 4.04 -6.88
C VAL A 188 9.62 2.54 -6.65
N VAL A 189 8.71 1.90 -7.41
CA VAL A 189 8.49 0.45 -7.37
C VAL A 189 9.78 -0.30 -7.71
N LEU A 190 10.46 0.08 -8.80
CA LEU A 190 11.68 -0.56 -9.27
C LEU A 190 12.81 -0.50 -8.22
N ALA A 191 13.10 0.70 -7.70
CA ALA A 191 14.19 0.91 -6.75
C ALA A 191 13.96 0.11 -5.46
N LYS A 192 12.74 0.20 -4.91
CA LYS A 192 12.32 -0.56 -3.73
C LYS A 192 12.44 -2.06 -3.98
N ALA A 193 11.99 -2.53 -5.14
CA ALA A 193 11.98 -3.94 -5.45
C ALA A 193 13.35 -4.52 -5.73
N ILE A 194 14.25 -3.81 -6.40
CA ILE A 194 15.65 -4.26 -6.57
C ILE A 194 16.33 -4.41 -5.22
N LEU A 195 16.19 -3.43 -4.32
CA LEU A 195 16.76 -3.51 -2.97
C LEU A 195 16.20 -4.70 -2.18
N GLY A 196 14.88 -4.93 -2.27
CA GLY A 196 14.22 -6.11 -1.70
C GLY A 196 14.80 -7.41 -2.24
N VAL A 197 14.82 -7.58 -3.57
CA VAL A 197 15.38 -8.76 -4.26
C VAL A 197 16.80 -9.02 -3.81
N MET A 198 17.68 -8.02 -3.86
CA MET A 198 19.08 -8.16 -3.46
C MET A 198 19.21 -8.67 -2.02
N ALA A 199 18.47 -8.07 -1.08
CA ALA A 199 18.50 -8.47 0.32
C ALA A 199 17.93 -9.88 0.52
N THR A 200 16.75 -10.18 -0.03
CA THR A 200 16.06 -11.46 0.18
C THR A 200 16.73 -12.62 -0.56
N THR A 201 17.31 -12.40 -1.75
CA THR A 201 18.10 -13.42 -2.45
C THR A 201 19.40 -13.72 -1.69
N CYS A 202 20.06 -12.68 -1.15
CA CYS A 202 21.22 -12.87 -0.29
C CYS A 202 20.87 -13.72 0.95
N LEU A 203 19.77 -13.39 1.63
CA LEU A 203 19.30 -14.14 2.79
C LEU A 203 18.92 -15.59 2.42
N ALA A 204 18.19 -15.80 1.31
CA ALA A 204 17.83 -17.13 0.84
C ALA A 204 19.05 -18.01 0.58
N TRP A 205 20.11 -17.43 -0.02
CA TRP A 205 21.37 -18.11 -0.25
C TRP A 205 22.10 -18.44 1.08
N LEU A 206 22.19 -17.48 2.00
CA LEU A 206 22.83 -17.67 3.31
C LEU A 206 22.12 -18.72 4.18
N THR A 207 20.80 -18.84 4.05
CA THR A 207 20.01 -19.82 4.81
C THR A 207 19.81 -21.15 4.08
N GLY A 208 20.34 -21.29 2.86
CA GLY A 208 20.22 -22.51 2.06
C GLY A 208 18.77 -22.87 1.71
N GLU A 209 17.92 -21.87 1.43
CA GLU A 209 16.53 -22.14 1.03
C GLU A 209 16.47 -22.85 -0.34
N PRO A 210 15.47 -23.72 -0.55
CA PRO A 210 15.36 -24.50 -1.78
C PRO A 210 14.98 -23.64 -2.98
N TRP A 211 15.55 -23.98 -4.14
CA TRP A 211 15.16 -23.36 -5.40
C TRP A 211 13.81 -23.90 -5.90
N PRO A 212 12.89 -23.04 -6.34
CA PRO A 212 11.60 -23.49 -6.85
C PRO A 212 11.71 -24.16 -8.20
N GLY A 213 10.75 -25.06 -8.47
CA GLY A 213 10.47 -25.51 -9.83
C GLY A 213 9.90 -24.38 -10.70
N VAL A 214 10.02 -24.52 -12.02
CA VAL A 214 9.65 -23.49 -13.02
C VAL A 214 8.24 -22.94 -12.82
N GLY A 215 7.27 -23.80 -12.49
CA GLY A 215 5.88 -23.37 -12.28
C GLY A 215 5.70 -22.45 -11.08
N ALA A 216 6.36 -22.74 -9.95
CA ALA A 216 6.29 -21.90 -8.76
C ALA A 216 7.06 -20.59 -8.97
N THR A 217 8.20 -20.63 -9.65
CA THR A 217 8.96 -19.44 -10.07
C THR A 217 8.11 -18.52 -10.94
N ALA A 218 7.52 -19.03 -12.02
CA ALA A 218 6.66 -18.24 -12.90
C ALA A 218 5.43 -17.70 -12.17
N GLY A 219 4.80 -18.54 -11.33
CA GLY A 219 3.65 -18.13 -10.52
C GLY A 219 3.97 -16.97 -9.56
N LEU A 220 5.04 -17.09 -8.78
CA LEU A 220 5.44 -16.06 -7.82
C LEU A 220 5.92 -14.78 -8.51
N LEU A 221 6.63 -14.88 -9.65
CA LEU A 221 6.96 -13.71 -10.46
C LEU A 221 5.70 -13.00 -10.97
N MET A 222 4.69 -13.72 -11.44
CA MET A 222 3.42 -13.12 -11.89
C MET A 222 2.65 -12.48 -10.73
N VAL A 223 2.56 -13.14 -9.58
CA VAL A 223 1.93 -12.58 -8.38
C VAL A 223 2.69 -11.34 -7.90
N GLY A 224 4.02 -11.38 -7.93
CA GLY A 224 4.89 -10.25 -7.64
C GLY A 224 4.68 -9.06 -8.58
N ALA A 225 4.71 -9.32 -9.88
CA ALA A 225 4.49 -8.34 -10.94
C ALA A 225 3.13 -7.63 -10.79
N THR A 226 2.08 -8.39 -10.51
CA THR A 226 0.70 -7.87 -10.45
C THR A 226 0.34 -7.34 -9.06
N GLY A 227 0.37 -8.20 -8.05
CA GLY A 227 -0.08 -7.88 -6.69
C GLY A 227 0.85 -6.97 -5.91
N TYR A 228 2.16 -6.99 -6.17
CA TYR A 228 3.14 -6.16 -5.45
C TYR A 228 3.66 -4.99 -6.29
N GLY A 229 3.88 -5.19 -7.59
CA GLY A 229 4.38 -4.15 -8.51
C GLY A 229 3.27 -3.26 -9.05
N LEU A 230 2.38 -3.83 -9.87
CA LEU A 230 1.31 -3.08 -10.55
C LEU A 230 0.30 -2.49 -9.55
N SER A 231 -0.05 -3.25 -8.52
CA SER A 231 -0.88 -2.75 -7.42
C SER A 231 -0.29 -1.52 -6.76
N LEU A 232 1.00 -1.56 -6.36
CA LEU A 232 1.66 -0.43 -5.72
C LEU A 232 1.75 0.78 -6.66
N ARG A 233 1.97 0.56 -7.96
CA ARG A 233 1.92 1.63 -8.95
C ARG A 233 0.54 2.29 -9.00
N PHE A 234 -0.54 1.51 -9.04
CA PHE A 234 -1.90 2.06 -9.02
C PHE A 234 -2.24 2.73 -7.69
N TYR A 235 -1.73 2.21 -6.58
CA TYR A 235 -1.85 2.85 -5.27
C TYR A 235 -1.21 4.23 -5.27
N LEU A 236 0.05 4.37 -5.70
CA LEU A 236 0.74 5.67 -5.79
C LEU A 236 0.03 6.65 -6.74
N LEU A 237 -0.43 6.17 -7.89
CA LEU A 237 -1.22 7.01 -8.80
C LEU A 237 -2.55 7.44 -8.18
N ALA A 238 -3.24 6.55 -7.48
CA ALA A 238 -4.47 6.90 -6.77
C ALA A 238 -4.19 7.95 -5.69
N GLN A 239 -3.11 7.81 -4.92
CA GLN A 239 -2.69 8.82 -3.93
C GLN A 239 -2.49 10.19 -4.56
N ARG A 240 -1.91 10.25 -5.76
CA ARG A 240 -1.73 11.52 -6.49
C ARG A 240 -3.05 12.13 -6.96
N GLU A 241 -4.01 11.33 -7.41
CA GLU A 241 -5.25 11.83 -8.01
C GLU A 241 -6.27 12.36 -6.98
N PHE A 242 -6.33 11.76 -5.79
CA PHE A 242 -7.30 12.18 -4.77
C PHE A 242 -6.83 12.04 -3.31
N GLY A 243 -5.53 11.88 -3.06
CA GLY A 243 -4.95 11.97 -1.72
C GLY A 243 -4.78 10.64 -0.99
N ALA A 244 -3.77 10.59 -0.11
CA ALA A 244 -3.30 9.36 0.52
C ALA A 244 -4.34 8.67 1.42
N ALA A 245 -5.11 9.43 2.21
CA ALA A 245 -6.11 8.88 3.12
C ALA A 245 -7.28 8.21 2.38
N ARG A 246 -7.79 8.85 1.31
CA ARG A 246 -8.86 8.27 0.48
C ARG A 246 -8.39 7.01 -0.22
N THR A 247 -7.18 7.03 -0.78
CA THR A 247 -6.57 5.82 -1.36
C THR A 247 -6.45 4.70 -0.34
N GLY A 248 -5.89 4.98 0.85
CA GLY A 248 -5.72 3.99 1.91
C GLY A 248 -7.04 3.38 2.37
N SER A 249 -8.09 4.20 2.49
CA SER A 249 -9.42 3.74 2.89
C SER A 249 -10.07 2.82 1.85
N VAL A 250 -9.91 3.11 0.56
CA VAL A 250 -10.37 2.21 -0.52
C VAL A 250 -9.49 0.96 -0.60
N PHE A 251 -8.18 1.09 -0.39
CA PHE A 251 -7.24 -0.03 -0.42
C PHE A 251 -7.44 -1.00 0.75
N ALA A 252 -7.97 -0.53 1.88
CA ALA A 252 -8.28 -1.34 3.07
C ALA A 252 -9.34 -2.45 2.81
N PHE A 253 -9.95 -2.48 1.62
CA PHE A 253 -10.80 -3.59 1.17
C PHE A 253 -10.01 -4.81 0.63
N ALA A 254 -8.73 -4.65 0.26
CA ALA A 254 -7.88 -5.72 -0.28
C ALA A 254 -7.84 -6.98 0.60
N PRO A 255 -7.65 -6.87 1.93
CA PRO A 255 -7.70 -8.01 2.86
C PRO A 255 -8.95 -8.90 2.73
N PHE A 256 -10.13 -8.29 2.51
CA PHE A 256 -11.40 -9.02 2.40
C PHE A 256 -11.52 -9.76 1.07
N ILE A 257 -10.98 -9.18 -0.01
CA ILE A 257 -10.87 -9.86 -1.31
C ILE A 257 -9.99 -11.10 -1.17
N GLY A 258 -8.84 -10.96 -0.51
CA GLY A 258 -7.93 -12.08 -0.24
C GLY A 258 -8.57 -13.17 0.62
N ALA A 259 -9.27 -12.79 1.69
CA ALA A 259 -9.96 -13.73 2.56
C ALA A 259 -11.06 -14.49 1.82
N THR A 260 -11.85 -13.79 1.00
CA THR A 260 -12.90 -14.40 0.17
C THR A 260 -12.30 -15.39 -0.82
N LEU A 261 -11.23 -15.01 -1.52
CA LEU A 261 -10.56 -15.90 -2.46
C LEU A 261 -9.92 -17.12 -1.76
N ALA A 262 -9.34 -16.94 -0.57
CA ALA A 262 -8.80 -18.05 0.22
C ALA A 262 -9.88 -19.09 0.53
N LEU A 263 -11.06 -18.64 0.99
CA LEU A 263 -12.21 -19.51 1.26
C LEU A 263 -12.70 -20.22 -0.02
N VAL A 264 -12.79 -19.51 -1.15
CA VAL A 264 -13.16 -20.08 -2.47
C VAL A 264 -12.16 -21.14 -2.92
N LEU A 265 -10.86 -20.92 -2.68
CA LEU A 265 -9.79 -21.88 -2.99
C LEU A 265 -9.73 -23.08 -2.03
N GLY A 266 -10.65 -23.16 -1.08
CA GLY A 266 -10.85 -24.33 -0.22
C GLY A 266 -10.27 -24.18 1.18
N ASP A 267 -9.89 -22.97 1.62
CA ASP A 267 -9.54 -22.73 3.02
C ASP A 267 -10.74 -23.03 3.93
N ARG A 268 -10.57 -23.97 4.86
CA ARG A 268 -11.62 -24.45 5.78
C ARG A 268 -11.51 -23.86 7.18
N SER A 269 -10.72 -22.80 7.36
CA SER A 269 -10.58 -22.06 8.63
C SER A 269 -11.84 -21.29 9.06
N GLY A 270 -12.97 -21.42 8.35
CA GLY A 270 -14.24 -20.75 8.61
C GLY A 270 -14.92 -21.17 9.91
N GLY A 271 -14.39 -20.73 11.04
CA GLY A 271 -15.02 -20.78 12.36
C GLY A 271 -15.68 -19.45 12.73
N TRP A 272 -16.33 -19.43 13.90
CA TRP A 272 -17.05 -18.26 14.39
C TRP A 272 -16.13 -17.07 14.67
N GLY A 273 -14.87 -17.31 15.06
CA GLY A 273 -13.90 -16.24 15.32
C GLY A 273 -13.44 -15.51 14.05
N LEU A 274 -13.36 -16.22 12.92
CA LEU A 274 -13.06 -15.68 11.60
C LEU A 274 -14.19 -14.78 11.13
N VAL A 275 -15.44 -15.23 11.29
CA VAL A 275 -16.64 -14.44 10.92
C VAL A 275 -16.75 -13.20 11.80
N LEU A 276 -16.64 -13.36 13.13
CA LEU A 276 -16.69 -12.24 14.07
C LEU A 276 -15.55 -11.25 13.82
N GLY A 277 -14.32 -11.77 13.65
CA GLY A 277 -13.13 -10.97 13.40
C GLY A 277 -13.24 -10.19 12.09
N GLY A 278 -13.64 -10.86 11.01
CA GLY A 278 -13.88 -10.24 9.70
C GLY A 278 -14.98 -9.18 9.75
N ALA A 279 -16.09 -9.43 10.47
CA ALA A 279 -17.17 -8.46 10.63
C ALA A 279 -16.72 -7.20 11.40
N LEU A 280 -15.98 -7.38 12.51
CA LEU A 280 -15.44 -6.26 13.29
C LEU A 280 -14.44 -5.44 12.47
N MET A 281 -13.55 -6.11 11.74
CA MET A 281 -12.57 -5.43 10.87
C MET A 281 -13.26 -4.67 9.74
N LEU A 282 -14.28 -5.27 9.10
CA LEU A 282 -15.04 -4.61 8.04
C LEU A 282 -15.76 -3.38 8.58
N LEU A 283 -16.39 -3.49 9.75
CA LEU A 283 -17.00 -2.34 10.41
C LEU A 283 -15.96 -1.26 10.73
N GLY A 284 -14.77 -1.64 11.20
CA GLY A 284 -13.66 -0.71 11.45
C GLY A 284 -13.25 0.05 10.18
N VAL A 285 -13.10 -0.65 9.04
CA VAL A 285 -12.81 -0.03 7.74
C VAL A 285 -13.94 0.89 7.29
N ILE A 286 -15.21 0.49 7.44
CA ILE A 286 -16.36 1.34 7.09
C ILE A 286 -16.40 2.61 7.95
N VAL A 287 -16.14 2.48 9.26
CA VAL A 287 -16.10 3.63 10.17
C VAL A 287 -14.95 4.57 9.81
N HIS A 288 -13.78 4.03 9.48
CA HIS A 288 -12.63 4.82 9.01
C HIS A 288 -12.93 5.53 7.68
N LEU A 289 -13.59 4.86 6.74
CA LEU A 289 -13.98 5.44 5.44
C LEU A 289 -15.06 6.52 5.58
N ALA A 290 -15.98 6.37 6.54
CA ALA A 290 -17.04 7.34 6.81
C ALA A 290 -16.54 8.60 7.52
N GLU A 291 -15.24 8.71 7.74
CA GLU A 291 -14.61 9.87 8.33
C GLU A 291 -14.46 11.00 7.32
N SER A 292 -15.11 12.13 7.60
CA SER A 292 -15.00 13.36 6.83
C SER A 292 -14.33 14.41 7.71
N HIS A 293 -13.05 14.67 7.49
CA HIS A 293 -12.39 15.83 8.09
C HIS A 293 -12.33 16.89 7.00
N GLU A 294 -13.19 17.89 6.98
CA GLU A 294 -12.97 19.07 6.13
C GLU A 294 -12.29 20.14 7.00
N HIS A 295 -11.06 20.48 6.65
CA HIS A 295 -10.33 21.55 7.33
C HIS A 295 -9.83 22.57 6.31
N GLU A 296 -9.76 23.82 6.77
CA GLU A 296 -9.12 24.88 6.02
C GLU A 296 -7.61 24.72 6.17
N HIS A 297 -6.92 24.56 5.04
CA HIS A 297 -5.47 24.43 5.01
C HIS A 297 -4.87 25.67 4.37
N GLN A 298 -3.76 26.13 4.94
CA GLN A 298 -2.88 27.12 4.32
C GLN A 298 -1.66 26.38 3.78
N HIS A 299 -1.52 26.41 2.46
CA HIS A 299 -0.35 25.95 1.74
C HIS A 299 0.65 27.10 1.73
N GLU A 300 1.85 26.88 2.27
CA GLU A 300 2.96 27.83 2.11
C GLU A 300 3.58 27.70 0.72
N ALA A 301 4.31 28.73 0.28
CA ALA A 301 5.03 28.67 -0.99
C ALA A 301 5.99 27.47 -1.02
N LEU A 302 5.88 26.64 -2.06
CA LEU A 302 6.67 25.42 -2.22
C LEU A 302 7.24 25.36 -3.64
N ALA A 303 8.54 25.11 -3.73
CA ALA A 303 9.19 24.75 -4.98
C ALA A 303 9.44 23.23 -5.00
N HIS A 304 8.86 22.55 -5.98
CA HIS A 304 8.97 21.10 -6.14
C HIS A 304 8.83 20.67 -7.61
N GLU A 305 8.98 19.38 -7.87
CA GLU A 305 8.87 18.77 -9.18
C GLU A 305 7.96 17.54 -9.08
N HIS A 306 6.82 17.59 -9.78
CA HIS A 306 5.90 16.47 -9.97
C HIS A 306 5.23 16.57 -11.33
N ALA A 307 4.72 15.43 -11.81
CA ALA A 307 3.94 15.39 -13.04
C ALA A 307 2.57 16.04 -12.86
N HIS A 308 2.22 16.95 -13.75
CA HIS A 308 0.92 17.63 -13.77
C HIS A 308 0.45 17.91 -15.20
N SER A 309 -0.82 18.29 -15.33
CA SER A 309 -1.44 18.75 -16.57
C SER A 309 -2.17 20.07 -16.33
N HIS A 310 -2.37 20.85 -17.38
CA HIS A 310 -2.94 22.21 -17.25
C HIS A 310 -4.48 22.23 -17.30
N ASP A 311 -5.11 21.07 -17.32
CA ASP A 311 -6.56 20.89 -17.23
C ASP A 311 -7.04 20.50 -15.82
N ASP A 312 -6.13 20.50 -14.84
CA ASP A 312 -6.42 20.13 -13.45
C ASP A 312 -6.93 21.29 -12.58
N GLY A 313 -6.85 22.52 -13.08
CA GLY A 313 -7.31 23.72 -12.38
C GLY A 313 -6.40 24.20 -11.24
N HIS A 314 -5.19 23.67 -11.14
CA HIS A 314 -4.21 24.02 -10.10
C HIS A 314 -2.86 24.49 -10.65
N HIS A 315 -2.50 24.08 -11.88
CA HIS A 315 -1.25 24.46 -12.52
C HIS A 315 -1.51 25.49 -13.62
N ASP A 316 -1.36 26.77 -13.28
CA ASP A 316 -1.69 27.92 -14.15
C ASP A 316 -0.47 28.56 -14.85
N HIS A 317 0.69 27.90 -14.84
CA HIS A 317 1.90 28.42 -15.48
C HIS A 317 1.95 28.09 -16.98
N VAL A 318 2.70 28.87 -17.78
CA VAL A 318 2.66 28.78 -19.25
C VAL A 318 3.97 28.24 -19.81
N HIS A 319 3.85 27.43 -20.88
CA HIS A 319 4.97 26.90 -21.66
C HIS A 319 4.88 27.35 -23.12
N ASP A 320 6.02 27.45 -23.80
CA ASP A 320 6.08 27.68 -25.25
C ASP A 320 7.00 26.64 -25.93
N PRO A 321 6.45 25.66 -26.67
CA PRO A 321 5.02 25.40 -26.90
C PRO A 321 4.34 24.74 -25.69
N MET A 322 3.01 24.82 -25.63
CA MET A 322 2.23 24.16 -24.58
C MET A 322 2.28 22.62 -24.72
N PRO A 323 2.62 21.86 -23.65
CA PRO A 323 2.63 20.41 -23.68
C PRO A 323 1.24 19.83 -23.95
N SER A 324 1.19 18.79 -24.81
CA SER A 324 -0.02 17.98 -24.98
C SER A 324 -0.02 16.84 -23.96
N GLY A 325 -0.64 17.06 -22.79
CA GLY A 325 -0.79 16.05 -21.73
C GLY A 325 0.14 16.25 -20.53
N PRO A 326 0.31 15.21 -19.68
CA PRO A 326 1.11 15.31 -18.47
C PRO A 326 2.59 15.53 -18.75
N HIS A 327 3.23 16.38 -17.95
CA HIS A 327 4.66 16.70 -18.03
C HIS A 327 5.21 17.02 -16.64
N SER A 328 6.54 16.99 -16.49
CA SER A 328 7.23 17.23 -15.22
C SER A 328 8.39 18.19 -15.38
N HIS A 329 8.49 19.16 -14.47
CA HIS A 329 9.59 20.10 -14.33
C HIS A 329 9.50 20.80 -12.96
N ALA A 330 10.61 21.38 -12.50
CA ALA A 330 10.61 22.17 -11.28
C ALA A 330 9.74 23.42 -11.47
N HIS A 331 8.78 23.61 -10.57
CA HIS A 331 7.88 24.76 -10.57
C HIS A 331 7.56 25.20 -9.14
N HIS A 332 6.92 26.35 -9.02
CA HIS A 332 6.60 27.00 -7.76
C HIS A 332 5.10 27.14 -7.61
N HIS A 333 4.56 26.74 -6.47
CA HIS A 333 3.20 27.07 -6.06
C HIS A 333 3.24 28.25 -5.09
N ASP A 334 2.43 29.27 -5.39
CA ASP A 334 2.20 30.38 -4.47
C ASP A 334 1.35 29.92 -3.28
N PRO A 335 1.37 30.65 -2.14
CA PRO A 335 0.57 30.28 -0.98
C PRO A 335 -0.92 30.28 -1.31
N VAL A 336 -1.59 29.14 -1.11
CA VAL A 336 -3.03 28.97 -1.34
C VAL A 336 -3.73 28.61 -0.04
N ARG A 337 -4.88 29.25 0.22
CA ARG A 337 -5.77 28.87 1.31
C ARG A 337 -7.02 28.24 0.72
N HIS A 338 -7.26 26.97 1.01
CA HIS A 338 -8.44 26.28 0.53
C HIS A 338 -8.97 25.28 1.57
N THR A 339 -10.25 24.90 1.41
CA THR A 339 -10.91 23.89 2.23
C THR A 339 -11.09 22.63 1.41
N HIS A 340 -10.60 21.51 1.92
CA HIS A 340 -10.86 20.20 1.33
C HIS A 340 -10.85 19.14 2.44
N ALA A 341 -11.34 17.95 2.13
CA ALA A 341 -11.24 16.83 3.04
C ALA A 341 -9.75 16.57 3.35
N HIS A 342 -9.35 16.61 4.63
CA HIS A 342 -8.03 16.39 5.20
C HIS A 342 -7.49 15.05 4.70
N ALA A 343 -6.84 15.09 3.56
CA ALA A 343 -5.85 14.11 3.20
C ALA A 343 -4.54 14.58 3.84
N PRO A 344 -3.70 13.67 4.35
CA PRO A 344 -2.31 14.00 4.65
C PRO A 344 -1.71 14.60 3.40
N ASP A 345 -1.49 15.90 3.43
CA ASP A 345 -0.93 16.62 2.30
C ASP A 345 0.57 16.32 2.27
N VAL A 346 1.05 15.89 1.09
CA VAL A 346 2.48 15.65 0.85
C VAL A 346 3.25 16.98 0.94
N HIS A 347 2.56 18.10 0.75
CA HIS A 347 3.12 19.43 0.56
C HIS A 347 3.23 20.24 1.86
N HIS A 348 2.47 19.92 2.92
CA HIS A 348 2.42 20.76 4.12
C HIS A 348 2.42 19.95 5.42
N GLY A 349 3.43 20.19 6.26
CA GLY A 349 3.33 19.89 7.68
C GLY A 349 2.26 20.80 8.28
N HIS A 350 1.08 20.25 8.56
CA HIS A 350 0.00 21.03 9.16
C HIS A 350 0.42 21.48 10.58
N LYS A 351 0.54 22.80 10.77
CA LYS A 351 0.43 23.39 12.11
C LYS A 351 -1.06 23.58 12.37
N HIS A 352 -1.63 22.74 13.23
CA HIS A 352 -2.98 22.91 13.76
C HIS A 352 -3.05 24.07 14.74
#